data_AF-A0AAN9GEP7-F1
#
_entry.id   AF-A0AAN9GEP7-F1
#
_cell.length_a   1.000
_cell.length_b   1.000
_cell.length_c   1.000
_cell.angle_alpha   90.00
_cell.angle_beta   90.00
_cell.angle_gamma   90.00
#
_symmetry.space_group_name_H-M   'P 1'
#
loop_
_entity.id
_entity.type
_entity.pdbx_description
1 polymer ?
#
loop_
_entity_poly.entity_id
_entity_poly.type
_entity_poly.pdbx_seq_one_letter_code
_entity_poly.pdbx_strand_id
1 'polypeptide(L)'
;MAGTGVWIRLLERHRARLTKDPDMNRVVPKLIKRGFFSNVEERQLASVPDASERTDLVLDKLSRDPDAFRGFCMTLEECAPHLLTELLFDRGGKNSFTF
;
A
#
# COMPACT_ATOMS: atom_id res chain seq x y z
N MET A 1 -10.06 -4.71 -20.85
CA MET A 1 -9.04 -4.56 -19.79
C MET A 1 -9.54 -3.50 -18.81
N ALA A 2 -9.85 -3.83 -17.56
CA ALA A 2 -10.57 -2.90 -16.66
C ALA A 2 -10.28 -3.05 -15.15
N GLY A 3 -9.30 -3.86 -14.73
CA GLY A 3 -9.05 -4.16 -13.31
C GLY A 3 -8.14 -3.18 -12.56
N THR A 4 -7.20 -2.55 -13.25
CA THR A 4 -6.06 -1.84 -12.62
C THR A 4 -6.44 -0.56 -11.88
N GLY A 5 -7.38 0.23 -12.40
CA GLY A 5 -7.72 1.55 -11.84
C GLY A 5 -8.37 1.52 -10.45
N VAL A 6 -8.90 0.37 -10.01
CA VAL A 6 -9.64 0.25 -8.74
C VAL A 6 -8.69 0.27 -7.54
N TRP A 7 -7.60 -0.51 -7.58
CA TRP A 7 -6.64 -0.51 -6.47
C TRP A 7 -5.80 0.78 -6.44
N ILE A 8 -5.53 1.43 -7.58
CA ILE A 8 -4.82 2.71 -7.62
C ILE A 8 -5.59 3.77 -6.84
N ARG A 9 -6.87 3.99 -7.15
CA ARG A 9 -7.70 4.99 -6.46
C ARG A 9 -7.86 4.69 -4.97
N LEU A 10 -7.88 3.41 -4.60
CA LEU A 10 -8.02 2.96 -3.22
C LEU A 10 -6.69 3.10 -2.44
N LEU A 11 -5.56 2.84 -3.08
CA LEU A 11 -4.22 3.20 -2.57
C LEU A 11 -4.14 4.71 -2.36
N GLU A 12 -4.48 5.54 -3.34
CA GLU A 12 -4.46 7.01 -3.22
C GLU A 12 -5.39 7.53 -2.11
N ARG A 13 -6.60 6.95 -1.96
CA ARG A 13 -7.55 7.32 -0.91
C ARG A 13 -7.01 7.01 0.49
N HIS A 14 -6.34 5.87 0.66
CA HIS A 14 -5.75 5.47 1.94
C HIS A 14 -4.33 6.00 2.14
N ARG A 15 -3.64 6.50 1.10
CA ARG A 15 -2.25 7.00 1.10
C ARG A 15 -1.98 7.96 2.25
N ALA A 16 -2.79 9.00 2.40
CA ALA A 16 -2.65 10.01 3.45
C ALA A 16 -2.91 9.49 4.89
N ARG A 17 -3.42 8.26 5.02
CA ARG A 17 -3.57 7.53 6.29
C ARG A 17 -2.39 6.60 6.49
N LEU A 18 -2.04 5.81 5.48
CA LEU A 18 -0.90 4.89 5.45
C LEU A 18 0.43 5.61 5.70
N THR A 19 0.67 6.78 5.10
CA THR A 19 1.90 7.58 5.34
C THR A 19 2.00 8.15 6.76
N LYS A 20 0.88 8.20 7.50
CA LYS A 20 0.82 8.60 8.92
C LYS A 20 0.76 7.42 9.88
N ASP A 21 0.65 6.20 9.37
CA ASP A 21 0.39 5.01 10.18
C ASP A 21 1.69 4.39 10.71
N PRO A 22 1.80 4.13 12.02
CA PRO A 22 3.03 3.59 12.60
C PRO A 22 3.38 2.17 12.15
N ASP A 23 2.41 1.34 11.75
CA ASP A 23 2.70 0.00 11.24
C ASP A 23 3.27 0.02 9.81
N MET A 24 3.09 1.10 9.04
CA MET A 24 3.74 1.23 7.72
C MET A 24 5.27 1.33 7.83
N ASN A 25 5.81 1.85 8.94
CA ASN A 25 7.24 1.78 9.27
C ASN A 25 7.76 0.33 9.44
N ARG A 26 6.86 -0.65 9.65
CA ARG A 26 7.18 -2.08 9.83
C ARG A 26 6.86 -2.88 8.56
N VAL A 27 5.80 -2.50 7.86
CA VAL A 27 5.36 -3.10 6.59
C VAL A 27 6.34 -2.78 5.46
N VAL A 28 6.79 -1.53 5.31
CA VAL A 28 7.75 -1.12 4.26
C VAL A 28 9.04 -1.96 4.28
N PRO A 29 9.80 -2.08 5.39
CA PRO A 29 11.02 -2.90 5.41
C PRO A 29 10.76 -4.41 5.30
N LYS A 30 9.58 -4.91 5.72
CA LYS A 30 9.16 -6.29 5.39
C LYS A 30 8.97 -6.47 3.89
N LEU A 31 8.34 -5.50 3.22
CA LEU A 31 8.00 -5.58 1.79
C LEU A 31 9.24 -5.48 0.91
N ILE A 32 10.21 -4.65 1.30
CA ILE A 32 11.58 -4.63 0.75
C ILE A 32 12.21 -6.03 0.88
N LYS A 33 12.23 -6.60 2.09
CA LYS A 33 12.80 -7.95 2.34
C LYS A 33 12.08 -9.10 1.63
N ARG A 34 10.83 -8.92 1.17
CA ARG A 34 10.11 -9.89 0.32
C ARG A 34 10.53 -9.83 -1.16
N GLY A 35 11.33 -8.84 -1.59
CA GLY A 35 11.89 -8.77 -2.94
C GLY A 35 11.00 -8.13 -4.01
N PHE A 36 9.96 -7.38 -3.62
CA PHE A 36 9.06 -6.69 -4.57
C PHE A 36 9.62 -5.37 -5.17
N PHE A 37 10.85 -5.01 -4.80
CA PHE A 37 11.52 -3.78 -5.20
C PHE A 37 12.81 -4.08 -5.96
N SER A 38 13.06 -3.31 -7.02
CA SER A 38 14.34 -3.33 -7.73
C SER A 38 15.41 -2.67 -6.87
N ASN A 39 16.69 -3.02 -7.08
CA ASN A 39 17.79 -2.47 -6.29
C ASN A 39 17.93 -0.93 -6.37
N VAL A 40 17.35 -0.29 -7.39
CA VAL A 40 17.20 1.18 -7.48
C VAL A 40 16.19 1.71 -6.46
N GLU A 41 15.03 1.07 -6.37
CA GLU A 41 13.94 1.43 -5.46
C GLU A 41 14.36 1.17 -4.01
N GLU A 42 15.03 0.05 -3.72
CA GLU A 42 15.63 -0.22 -2.40
C GLU A 42 16.57 0.91 -1.96
N ARG A 43 17.42 1.41 -2.87
CA ARG A 43 18.34 2.53 -2.59
C ARG A 43 17.61 3.84 -2.36
N GLN A 44 16.54 4.14 -3.12
CA GLN A 44 15.72 5.32 -2.86
C GLN A 44 15.04 5.22 -1.48
N LEU A 45 14.44 4.08 -1.16
CA LEU A 45 13.76 3.84 0.12
C LEU A 45 14.73 3.87 1.31
N ALA A 46 15.99 3.46 1.13
CA ALA A 46 17.06 3.59 2.12
C ALA A 46 17.65 5.00 2.22
N SER A 47 17.63 5.78 1.13
CA SER A 47 18.14 7.16 1.08
C SER A 47 17.16 8.20 1.61
N VAL A 48 15.85 7.92 1.59
CA VAL A 48 14.83 8.77 2.20
C VAL A 48 14.85 8.55 3.72
N PRO A 49 15.04 9.59 4.55
CA PRO A 49 14.98 9.47 6.01
C PRO A 49 13.53 9.32 6.51
N ASP A 50 12.62 10.11 5.94
CA ASP A 50 11.23 10.22 6.37
C ASP A 50 10.40 8.98 6.05
N ALA A 51 9.78 8.42 7.09
CA ALA A 51 8.88 7.28 6.97
C ALA A 51 7.70 7.57 6.03
N SER A 52 7.17 8.80 6.06
CA SER A 52 6.08 9.24 5.19
C SER A 52 6.46 9.16 3.72
N GLU A 53 7.53 9.83 3.28
CA GLU A 53 8.00 9.77 1.88
C GLU A 53 8.40 8.36 1.46
N ARG A 54 9.04 7.58 2.36
CA ARG A 54 9.39 6.19 2.08
C ARG A 54 8.15 5.33 1.82
N THR A 55 7.10 5.51 2.61
CA THR A 55 5.79 4.88 2.38
C THR A 55 5.14 5.39 1.10
N ASP A 56 5.27 6.67 0.78
CA ASP A 56 4.68 7.30 -0.39
C ASP A 56 5.26 6.74 -1.71
N LEU A 57 6.59 6.58 -1.77
CA LEU A 57 7.31 5.90 -2.86
C LEU A 57 6.87 4.43 -3.01
N VAL A 58 6.68 3.72 -1.89
CA VAL A 58 6.14 2.35 -1.92
C VAL A 58 4.74 2.34 -2.55
N LEU A 59 3.85 3.26 -2.16
CA LEU A 59 2.48 3.30 -2.66
C LEU A 59 2.38 3.67 -4.16
N ASP A 60 3.31 4.48 -4.68
CA ASP A 60 3.44 4.72 -6.12
C ASP A 60 3.84 3.43 -6.88
N LYS A 61 4.84 2.68 -6.41
CA LYS A 61 5.19 1.37 -7.00
C LYS A 61 4.01 0.40 -6.96
N LEU A 62 3.33 0.29 -5.81
CA LEU A 62 2.14 -0.56 -5.64
C LEU A 62 0.95 -0.16 -6.53
N SER A 63 0.90 1.10 -6.97
CA SER A 63 -0.10 1.55 -7.95
C SER A 63 0.23 1.08 -9.38
N ARG A 64 1.51 0.88 -9.69
CA ARG A 64 2.00 0.43 -11.01
C ARG A 64 2.10 -1.11 -11.11
N ASP A 65 2.31 -1.79 -9.98
CA ASP A 65 2.65 -3.21 -9.90
C ASP A 65 1.60 -4.01 -9.07
N PRO A 66 0.78 -4.87 -9.72
CA PRO A 66 -0.28 -5.62 -9.05
C PRO A 66 0.22 -6.76 -8.15
N ASP A 67 1.39 -7.33 -8.46
CA ASP A 67 1.96 -8.43 -7.69
C ASP A 67 2.64 -7.90 -6.43
N ALA A 68 3.30 -6.74 -6.54
CA ALA A 68 3.71 -5.97 -5.36
C ALA A 68 2.49 -5.57 -4.51
N PHE A 69 1.37 -5.10 -5.10
CA PHE A 69 0.13 -4.82 -4.37
C PHE A 69 -0.40 -6.06 -3.62
N ARG A 70 -0.35 -7.24 -4.25
CA ARG A 70 -0.76 -8.49 -3.61
C ARG A 70 0.17 -8.89 -2.45
N GLY A 71 1.48 -8.70 -2.62
CA GLY A 71 2.47 -8.86 -1.55
C GLY A 71 2.30 -7.86 -0.39
N PHE A 72 1.87 -6.63 -0.70
CA PHE A 72 1.55 -5.60 0.28
C PHE A 72 0.32 -5.97 1.10
N CYS A 73 -0.76 -6.45 0.47
CA CYS A 73 -1.92 -6.97 1.20
C CYS A 73 -1.54 -8.11 2.16
N MET A 74 -0.75 -9.09 1.72
CA MET A 74 -0.25 -10.15 2.62
C MET A 74 0.60 -9.60 3.78
N THR A 75 1.40 -8.55 3.54
CA THR A 75 2.24 -7.95 4.58
C THR A 75 1.41 -7.11 5.56
N LEU A 76 0.32 -6.48 5.11
CA LEU A 76 -0.68 -5.86 5.98
C LEU A 76 -1.46 -6.91 6.79
N GLU A 77 -1.82 -8.06 6.20
CA GLU A 77 -2.49 -9.15 6.94
C GLU A 77 -1.66 -9.62 8.15
N GLU A 78 -0.33 -9.70 8.00
CA GLU A 78 0.61 -10.08 9.06
C GLU A 78 0.92 -8.99 10.10
N CYS A 79 0.76 -7.70 9.78
CA CYS A 79 1.23 -6.59 10.63
C CYS A 79 0.12 -5.64 11.07
N ALA A 80 -0.82 -5.31 10.18
CA ALA A 80 -1.90 -4.35 10.38
C ALA A 80 -3.18 -4.86 9.70
N PRO A 81 -3.79 -5.96 10.18
CA PRO A 81 -5.01 -6.51 9.58
C PRO A 81 -6.19 -5.53 9.64
N HIS A 82 -6.13 -4.52 10.52
CA HIS A 82 -7.08 -3.41 10.55
C HIS A 82 -7.01 -2.52 9.29
N LEU A 83 -5.81 -2.16 8.82
CA LEU A 83 -5.62 -1.43 7.56
C LEU A 83 -6.11 -2.26 6.36
N LEU A 84 -5.80 -3.57 6.34
CA LEU A 84 -6.32 -4.48 5.32
C LEU A 84 -7.85 -4.57 5.35
N THR A 85 -8.46 -4.62 6.54
CA THR A 85 -9.92 -4.62 6.71
C THR A 85 -10.53 -3.32 6.17
N GLU A 86 -9.97 -2.15 6.49
CA GLU A 86 -10.44 -0.88 5.94
C GLU A 86 -10.27 -0.80 4.41
N LEU A 87 -9.14 -1.27 3.85
CA LEU A 87 -8.90 -1.34 2.39
C LEU A 87 -9.88 -2.30 1.68
N LEU A 88 -10.36 -3.35 2.36
CA LEU A 88 -11.40 -4.24 1.84
C LEU A 88 -12.82 -3.64 2.00
N PHE A 89 -13.10 -2.95 3.10
CA PHE A 89 -14.37 -2.25 3.31
C PHE A 89 -14.55 -1.07 2.34
N ASP A 90 -13.48 -0.36 1.94
CA ASP A 90 -13.54 0.69 0.91
C ASP A 90 -13.91 0.13 -0.46
N ARG A 91 -13.49 -1.11 -0.81
CA ARG A 91 -14.01 -1.83 -1.99
C ARG A 91 -15.49 -2.18 -1.87
N GLY A 92 -15.99 -2.37 -0.65
CA GLY A 92 -17.42 -2.50 -0.34
C GLY A 92 -18.19 -1.18 -0.38
N GLY A 93 -17.53 -0.05 -0.60
CA GLY A 93 -18.07 1.32 -0.62
C GLY A 93 -18.98 1.66 -1.79
N LYS A 94 -19.93 0.77 -2.13
CA LYS A 94 -20.98 1.00 -3.13
C LYS A 94 -22.41 0.85 -2.61
N ASN A 95 -22.59 0.90 -1.29
CA ASN A 95 -23.92 1.00 -0.66
C ASN A 95 -24.49 2.42 -0.73
N SER A 96 -24.75 2.88 -1.96
CA SER A 96 -25.71 3.96 -2.26
C SER A 96 -26.91 3.39 -3.02
N PHE A 97 -27.43 2.27 -2.53
CA PHE A 97 -28.84 1.95 -2.74
C PHE A 97 -29.66 2.87 -1.83
N THR A 98 -30.03 4.04 -2.35
CA THR A 98 -31.11 4.84 -1.78
C THR A 98 -32.43 4.08 -1.91
N PHE A 99 -33.21 4.08 -0.83
CA PHE A 99 -34.61 3.69 -0.83
C PHE A 99 -35.47 4.73 -1.55
#